data_AF-A0A9E4BBV7-F1
#
_entry.id   AF-A0A9E4BBV7-F1
#
_cell.length_a   1.000
_cell.length_b   1.000
_cell.length_c   1.000
_cell.angle_alpha   90.00
_cell.angle_beta   90.00
_cell.angle_gamma   90.00
#
_symmetry.space_group_name_H-M   'P 1'
#
loop_
_entity.id
_entity.type
_entity.pdbx_description
1 polymer ?
#
loop_
_entity_poly.entity_id
_entity_poly.type
_entity_poly.pdbx_seq_one_letter_code
_entity_poly.pdbx_strand_id
1 'polypeptide(L)' 'MTTADHISQHLQTLPEPVLREVLDFVEFLKSRHKISKDREEDTMWTDLSLTSAMRGMEYEEVPYTLTDIKESFR' A
#
# COMPACT_ATOMS: atom_id res chain seq x y z
N MET A 1 -6.96 11.32 -28.76
CA MET A 1 -5.58 10.99 -28.35
C MET A 1 -5.62 10.55 -26.91
N THR A 2 -4.89 9.50 -26.56
CA THR A 2 -4.78 9.01 -25.18
C THR A 2 -3.66 9.74 -24.44
N THR A 3 -3.64 9.66 -23.12
CA THR A 3 -2.54 10.20 -22.29
C THR A 3 -1.19 9.57 -22.69
N ALA A 4 -1.18 8.31 -23.10
CA ALA A 4 0.04 7.62 -23.57
C ALA A 4 0.57 8.21 -24.88
N ASP A 5 -0.33 8.61 -25.79
CA ASP A 5 0.05 9.25 -27.06
C ASP A 5 0.72 10.61 -26.81
N HIS A 6 0.15 11.41 -25.90
CA HIS A 6 0.72 12.71 -25.53
C HIS A 6 2.10 12.56 -24.88
N ILE A 7 2.27 11.63 -23.95
CA ILE A 7 3.56 11.36 -23.30
C ILE A 7 4.60 10.98 -24.37
N SER A 8 4.26 10.08 -25.28
CA SER A 8 5.17 9.62 -26.33
C SER A 8 5.64 10.76 -27.24
N GLN A 9 4.75 11.70 -27.57
CA GLN A 9 5.09 12.88 -28.36
C GLN A 9 6.04 13.82 -27.62
N HIS A 10 5.88 13.98 -26.29
CA HIS A 10 6.78 14.80 -25.48
C HIS A 10 8.15 14.12 -25.26
N LEU A 11 8.21 12.79 -25.18
CA LEU A 11 9.47 12.08 -25.02
C LEU A 11 10.37 12.22 -26.26
N GLN A 12 9.80 12.24 -27.46
CA GLN A 12 10.58 12.35 -28.70
C GLN A 12 11.33 13.68 -28.86
N THR A 13 10.96 14.72 -28.11
CA THR A 13 11.59 16.04 -28.20
C THR A 13 12.65 16.28 -27.11
N LEU A 14 12.81 15.35 -26.16
CA LEU A 14 13.71 15.51 -25.03
C LEU A 14 15.13 15.01 -25.33
N PRO A 15 16.18 15.65 -24.77
CA PRO A 15 17.55 15.15 -24.82
C PRO A 15 17.74 13.85 -24.03
N GLU A 16 18.68 13.01 -24.47
CA GLU A 16 19.02 11.70 -23.86
C GLU A 16 19.22 11.71 -22.33
N PRO A 17 19.90 12.70 -21.72
CA PRO A 17 20.07 12.73 -20.27
C PRO A 17 18.74 12.85 -19.51
N VAL A 18 17.78 13.60 -20.07
CA VAL A 18 16.45 13.79 -19.47
C VAL A 18 15.59 12.56 -19.67
N LEU A 19 15.70 11.89 -20.83
CA LEU A 19 15.03 10.62 -21.08
C LEU A 19 15.44 9.53 -20.08
N ARG A 20 16.69 9.51 -19.65
CA ARG A 20 17.17 8.60 -18.60
C ARG A 20 16.48 8.85 -17.26
N GLU A 21 16.35 10.10 -16.85
CA GLU A 21 15.64 10.47 -15.61
C GLU A 21 14.16 10.07 -15.69
N VAL A 22 13.53 10.25 -16.85
CA VAL A 22 12.15 9.80 -17.06
C VAL A 22 12.04 8.27 -16.98
N LEU A 23 13.00 7.53 -17.54
CA LEU A 23 13.03 6.07 -17.43
C LEU A 23 13.12 5.62 -15.98
N ASP A 24 14.01 6.24 -15.19
CA ASP A 24 14.17 5.94 -13.77
C ASP A 24 12.86 6.20 -13.00
N PHE A 25 12.17 7.30 -13.33
CA PHE A 25 10.88 7.61 -12.72
C PHE A 25 9.79 6.61 -13.10
N VAL A 26 9.74 6.16 -14.35
CA VAL A 26 8.76 5.15 -14.80
C VAL A 26 8.99 3.81 -14.09
N GLU A 27 10.23 3.38 -13.92
CA GLU A 27 10.56 2.16 -13.17
C GLU A 27 10.24 2.30 -11.68
N PHE A 28 10.46 3.48 -11.10
CA PHE A 28 9.98 3.79 -9.75
C PHE A 28 8.45 3.69 -9.66
N LEU A 29 7.70 4.25 -10.60
CA LEU A 29 6.24 4.18 -10.59
C LEU A 29 5.73 2.73 -10.69
N LYS A 30 6.35 1.90 -11.53
CA LYS A 30 6.03 0.47 -11.64
C LYS A 30 6.28 -0.27 -10.33
N SER A 31 7.46 -0.10 -9.73
CA SER A 31 7.82 -0.75 -8.47
C SER A 31 6.90 -0.29 -7.33
N ARG A 32 6.64 1.01 -7.23
CA ARG A 32 5.69 1.58 -6.26
C ARG A 32 4.28 1.01 -6.42
N HIS A 33 3.78 0.90 -7.65
CA HIS A 33 2.44 0.37 -7.90
C HIS A 33 2.33 -1.12 -7.56
N LYS A 34 3.39 -1.89 -7.81
CA LYS A 34 3.49 -3.28 -7.36
C LYS A 34 3.46 -3.38 -5.83
N ILE A 35 4.32 -2.62 -5.14
CA ILE A 35 4.37 -2.60 -3.68
C ILE A 35 3.03 -2.17 -3.07
N SER A 36 2.33 -1.18 -3.65
CA SER A 36 1.01 -0.77 -3.14
C SER A 36 -0.04 -1.88 -3.30
N LYS A 37 0.00 -2.64 -4.40
CA LYS A 37 -0.91 -3.78 -4.59
C LYS A 37 -0.61 -4.90 -3.61
N ASP A 38 0.68 -5.24 -3.44
CA ASP A 38 1.11 -6.26 -2.48
C ASP A 38 0.70 -5.86 -1.04
N ARG A 39 0.81 -4.57 -0.69
CA ARG A 39 0.33 -4.04 0.61
C ARG A 39 -1.18 -4.09 0.76
N GLU A 40 -1.94 -3.74 -0.26
CA GLU A 40 -3.41 -3.85 -0.23
C GLU A 40 -3.83 -5.31 -0.03
N GLU A 41 -3.17 -6.25 -0.72
CA GLU A 41 -3.40 -7.68 -0.56
C GLU A 41 -3.04 -8.15 0.86
N ASP A 42 -1.87 -7.78 1.40
CA ASP A 42 -1.48 -8.09 2.78
C ASP A 42 -2.49 -7.56 3.81
N THR A 43 -3.00 -6.34 3.61
CA THR A 43 -4.02 -5.77 4.51
C THR A 43 -5.34 -6.55 4.44
N MET A 44 -5.75 -6.97 3.25
CA MET A 44 -6.95 -7.82 3.08
C MET A 44 -6.77 -9.19 3.74
N TRP A 45 -5.59 -9.82 3.58
CA TRP A 45 -5.29 -11.09 4.25
C TRP A 45 -5.27 -10.97 5.76
N THR A 46 -4.75 -9.85 6.28
CA THR A 46 -4.71 -9.58 7.73
C THR A 46 -6.13 -9.42 8.28
N ASP A 47 -6.97 -8.62 7.62
CA ASP A 47 -8.36 -8.40 8.03
C ASP A 47 -9.20 -9.68 7.98
N LEU A 48 -9.05 -10.47 6.91
CA LEU A 48 -9.69 -11.78 6.77
C LEU A 48 -9.26 -12.74 7.88
N SER A 49 -7.96 -12.79 8.19
CA SER A 49 -7.39 -13.68 9.21
C SER A 49 -7.91 -13.31 10.60
N LEU A 50 -7.91 -12.01 10.93
CA LEU A 50 -8.42 -11.51 12.20
C LEU A 50 -9.92 -11.80 12.35
N THR A 51 -10.72 -11.47 11.33
CA THR A 51 -12.17 -11.71 11.32
C THR A 51 -12.48 -13.20 11.47
N SER A 52 -11.70 -14.07 10.83
CA SER A 52 -11.85 -15.52 10.94
C SER A 52 -11.50 -16.03 12.34
N ALA A 53 -10.46 -15.49 12.97
CA ALA A 53 -10.05 -15.86 14.33
C ALA A 53 -11.03 -15.37 15.40
N MET A 54 -11.67 -14.22 15.20
CA MET A 54 -12.65 -13.64 16.12
C MET A 54 -14.07 -14.21 15.94
N ARG A 55 -14.31 -14.97 14.87
CA ARG A 55 -15.61 -15.56 14.60
C ARG A 55 -16.04 -16.50 15.73
N GLY A 56 -17.16 -16.22 16.36
CA GLY A 56 -17.67 -16.98 17.51
C GLY A 56 -17.23 -16.46 18.88
N MET A 57 -16.33 -15.46 18.93
CA MET A 57 -15.99 -14.71 20.15
C MET A 57 -16.72 -13.35 20.25
N GLU A 58 -17.62 -13.06 19.31
CA GLU A 58 -18.29 -11.76 19.13
C GLU A 58 -19.11 -11.30 20.35
N TYR A 59 -19.56 -12.24 21.17
CA TYR A 59 -20.42 -12.00 22.35
C TYR A 59 -19.78 -12.48 23.65
N GLU A 60 -18.49 -12.86 23.63
CA GLU A 60 -17.79 -13.19 24.87
C GLU A 60 -17.63 -11.93 25.74
N GLU A 61 -17.96 -12.06 27.02
CA GLU A 61 -17.71 -10.98 27.97
C GLU A 61 -16.21 -10.73 28.07
N VAL A 62 -15.80 -9.48 27.82
CA VAL A 62 -14.39 -9.10 27.89
C VAL A 62 -13.99 -9.04 29.37
N PRO A 63 -13.09 -9.92 29.86
CA PRO A 63 -12.81 -10.03 31.29
C PRO A 63 -11.82 -8.97 31.80
N TYR A 64 -11.23 -8.18 30.89
CA TYR A 64 -10.21 -7.19 31.20
C TYR A 64 -10.61 -5.81 30.70
N THR A 65 -10.13 -4.80 31.41
CA THR A 65 -10.40 -3.38 31.19
C THR A 65 -9.10 -2.58 31.20
N LEU A 66 -9.18 -1.29 30.83
CA LEU A 66 -8.02 -0.41 30.87
C LEU A 66 -7.45 -0.22 32.29
N THR A 67 -8.24 -0.45 33.34
CA THR A 67 -7.76 -0.36 34.73
C THR A 67 -6.85 -1.51 35.13
N ASP A 68 -6.81 -2.59 34.35
CA ASP A 68 -5.95 -3.76 34.60
C ASP A 68 -4.53 -3.57 34.06
N ILE A 69 -4.27 -2.48 33.32
CA ILE A 69 -2.97 -2.15 32.76
C ILE A 69 -2.05 -1.63 33.88
N LYS A 70 -0.98 -2.38 34.18
CA LYS A 70 -0.04 -2.08 35.28
C LYS A 70 1.06 -1.09 34.91
N GLU A 71 1.45 -1.04 33.65
CA GLU A 71 2.51 -0.17 33.16
C GLU A 71 1.94 0.83 32.16
N SER A 72 2.28 2.10 32.34
CA SER A 72 2.01 3.15 31.37
C SER A 72 3.30 3.91 31.10
N PHE A 73 3.64 4.06 29.83
CA PHE A 73 4.78 4.87 29.40
C PHE A 73 4.25 6.28 29.10
N ARG A 74 4.79 7.27 29.80
CA ARG A 74 4.61 8.69 29.54
C ARG A 74 5.84 9.27 28.89
#